data_AF-A0A8I6YMZ7-F1
#
_entry.id   AF-A0A8I6YMZ7-F1
#
_cell.length_a   1.000
_cell.length_b   1.000
_cell.length_c   1.000
_cell.angle_alpha   90.00
_cell.angle_beta   90.00
_cell.angle_gamma   90.00
#
_symmetry.space_group_name_H-M   'P 1'
#
loop_
_entity.id
_entity.type
_entity.pdbx_description
1 polymer ?
#
loop_
_entity_poly.entity_id
_entity_poly.type
_entity_poly.pdbx_seq_one_letter_code
_entity_poly.pdbx_strand_id
1 'polypeptide(L)'
;MTFRIEVLEVDIARNRLVPVTSLGRHALFLGLTHCLHISTETFPSISADSIYLGHLHQQTHGFGIYHINNINGKANFRKTEAKHKFITNIVTGDFTPDVRPPYNLDDHLVNYVDRSHKSSKPCMNHTSC
;
A
#
# COMPACT_ATOMS: atom_id res chain seq x y z
N MET A 1 18.63 -1.21 5.80
CA MET A 1 18.30 -2.02 4.60
C MET A 1 17.33 -1.19 3.78
N THR A 2 17.70 -0.76 2.59
CA THR A 2 16.83 0.06 1.72
C THR A 2 15.97 -0.86 0.88
N PHE A 3 14.65 -0.84 1.10
CA PHE A 3 13.72 -1.56 0.24
C PHE A 3 13.49 -0.75 -1.04
N ARG A 4 13.73 -1.38 -2.19
CA ARG A 4 13.46 -0.81 -3.52
C ARG A 4 12.15 -1.39 -4.02
N ILE A 5 11.21 -0.53 -4.36
CA ILE A 5 9.92 -0.90 -4.97
C ILE A 5 10.02 -0.58 -6.46
N GLU A 6 9.60 -1.53 -7.30
CA GLU A 6 9.43 -1.32 -8.74
C GLU A 6 7.98 -1.66 -9.10
N VAL A 7 7.34 -0.77 -9.86
CA VAL A 7 6.00 -0.99 -10.41
C VAL A 7 6.14 -1.14 -11.91
N LEU A 8 5.67 -2.26 -12.43
CA LEU A 8 5.84 -2.67 -13.82
C LEU A 8 4.47 -3.02 -14.40
N GLU A 9 4.18 -2.52 -15.59
CA GLU A 9 3.07 -2.97 -16.41
C GLU A 9 3.50 -4.19 -17.23
N VAL A 10 2.63 -5.19 -17.33
CA VAL A 10 2.88 -6.40 -18.11
C VAL A 10 2.35 -6.21 -19.53
N ASP A 11 3.26 -6.02 -20.50
CA ASP A 11 2.93 -5.97 -21.93
C ASP A 11 3.02 -7.39 -22.51
N ILE A 12 1.90 -8.11 -22.49
CA ILE A 12 1.82 -9.50 -22.97
C ILE A 12 2.10 -9.57 -24.48
N ALA A 13 1.57 -8.63 -25.25
CA ALA A 13 1.70 -8.61 -26.70
C ALA A 13 3.16 -8.51 -27.15
N ARG A 14 3.98 -7.76 -26.40
CA ARG A 14 5.42 -7.62 -26.67
C ARG A 14 6.31 -8.44 -25.73
N ASN A 15 5.72 -9.29 -24.89
CA ASN A 15 6.39 -10.12 -23.90
C ASN A 15 7.46 -9.37 -23.07
N ARG A 16 7.08 -8.23 -22.48
CA ARG A 16 8.00 -7.38 -21.70
C ARG A 16 7.34 -6.75 -20.48
N LEU A 17 8.17 -6.39 -19.51
CA LEU A 17 7.77 -5.57 -18.35
C LEU A 17 8.15 -4.12 -18.62
N VAL A 18 7.20 -3.19 -18.44
CA VAL A 18 7.37 -1.76 -18.72
C VAL A 18 7.30 -0.98 -17.40
N PRO A 19 8.32 -0.20 -17.02
CA PRO A 19 8.26 0.66 -15.83
C PRO A 19 7.08 1.63 -15.86
N VAL A 20 6.26 1.58 -14.81
CA VAL A 20 5.17 2.54 -14.61
C VAL A 20 5.76 3.84 -14.10
N THR A 21 5.57 4.91 -14.87
CA THR A 21 6.03 6.26 -14.50
C THR A 21 4.96 7.12 -13.83
N SER A 22 3.71 6.66 -13.84
CA SER A 22 2.55 7.32 -13.22
C SER A 22 1.40 6.31 -13.12
N LEU A 23 0.65 6.35 -12.01
CA LEU A 23 -0.64 5.68 -11.81
C LEU A 23 -1.83 6.59 -12.19
N GLY A 24 -1.55 7.85 -12.55
CA GLY A 24 -2.54 8.88 -12.80
C GLY A 24 -3.33 9.17 -11.55
N ARG A 25 -4.67 9.22 -11.67
CA ARG A 25 -5.60 9.49 -10.56
C ARG A 25 -5.88 8.26 -9.69
N HIS A 26 -4.84 7.46 -9.44
CA HIS A 26 -4.94 6.27 -8.62
C HIS A 26 -3.81 6.18 -7.61
N ALA A 27 -4.05 5.37 -6.59
CA ALA A 27 -3.07 4.96 -5.60
C ALA A 27 -3.06 3.43 -5.46
N LEU A 28 -1.89 2.89 -5.12
CA LEU A 28 -1.73 1.49 -4.78
C LEU A 28 -1.52 1.33 -3.27
N PHE A 29 -2.21 0.39 -2.65
CA PHE A 29 -1.92 -0.07 -1.29
C PHE A 29 -1.34 -1.47 -1.39
N LEU A 30 -0.13 -1.65 -0.88
CA LEU A 30 0.61 -2.90 -0.91
C LEU A 30 0.87 -3.34 0.52
N GLY A 31 0.31 -4.47 0.91
CA GLY A 31 0.58 -5.08 2.20
C GLY A 31 0.91 -6.56 2.06
N LEU A 32 1.10 -7.22 3.19
CA LEU A 32 1.48 -8.63 3.24
C LEU A 32 0.39 -9.54 2.65
N THR A 33 -0.89 -9.22 2.84
CA THR A 33 -2.00 -10.13 2.50
C THR A 33 -2.82 -9.67 1.32
N HIS A 34 -2.97 -8.36 1.12
CA HIS A 34 -3.75 -7.82 0.01
C HIS A 34 -3.00 -6.72 -0.72
N CYS A 35 -3.41 -6.48 -1.97
CA CYS A 35 -3.09 -5.28 -2.71
C CYS A 35 -4.39 -4.60 -3.16
N LEU A 36 -4.43 -3.27 -3.13
CA LEU A 36 -5.57 -2.49 -3.60
C LEU A 36 -5.11 -1.46 -4.62
N HIS A 37 -5.90 -1.31 -5.68
CA HIS A 37 -5.78 -0.22 -6.64
C HIS A 37 -7.02 0.66 -6.50
N ILE A 38 -6.82 1.92 -6.11
CA ILE A 38 -7.91 2.80 -5.67
C ILE A 38 -7.90 4.07 -6.49
N SER A 39 -9.08 4.49 -6.97
CA SER A 39 -9.27 5.79 -7.62
C SER A 39 -9.28 6.91 -6.58
N THR A 40 -8.43 7.92 -6.79
CA THR A 40 -8.38 9.11 -5.95
C THR A 40 -9.47 10.13 -6.30
N GLU A 41 -10.21 9.92 -7.39
CA GLU A 41 -11.43 10.68 -7.68
C GLU A 41 -12.56 10.28 -6.72
N THR A 42 -12.68 8.99 -6.41
CA THR A 42 -13.65 8.48 -5.43
C THR A 42 -13.22 8.80 -3.99
N PHE A 43 -11.91 8.77 -3.72
CA PHE A 43 -11.34 9.00 -2.40
C PHE A 43 -10.31 10.13 -2.43
N PRO A 44 -10.75 11.40 -2.44
CA PRO A 44 -9.88 12.56 -2.63
C PRO A 44 -8.91 12.82 -1.48
N SER A 45 -9.10 12.17 -0.33
CA SER A 45 -8.14 12.19 0.79
C SER A 45 -6.88 11.36 0.52
N ILE A 46 -6.89 10.51 -0.51
CA ILE A 46 -5.76 9.67 -0.91
C ILE A 46 -4.95 10.37 -2.00
N SER A 47 -3.62 10.37 -1.86
CA SER A 47 -2.75 11.00 -2.85
C SER A 47 -2.77 10.23 -4.17
N ALA A 48 -3.01 10.92 -5.29
CA ALA A 48 -2.75 10.37 -6.61
C ALA A 48 -1.26 10.03 -6.79
N ASP A 49 -0.93 9.21 -7.79
CA ASP A 49 0.44 8.81 -8.12
C ASP A 49 1.24 8.35 -6.90
N SER A 50 0.62 7.57 -6.01
CA SER A 50 1.26 7.15 -4.78
C SER A 50 1.07 5.67 -4.46
N ILE A 51 2.05 5.12 -3.75
CA ILE A 51 2.07 3.75 -3.28
C ILE A 51 2.20 3.76 -1.76
N TYR A 52 1.19 3.24 -1.09
CA TYR A 52 1.14 3.03 0.35
C TYR A 52 1.67 1.64 0.64
N LEU A 53 2.85 1.55 1.24
CA LEU A 53 3.48 0.28 1.58
C LEU A 53 3.32 0.01 3.07
N GLY A 54 2.68 -1.12 3.37
CA GLY A 54 2.39 -1.66 4.71
C GLY A 54 3.59 -1.70 5.66
N HIS A 55 3.28 -1.76 6.95
CA HIS A 55 4.26 -1.66 8.05
C HIS A 55 5.26 -2.81 8.05
N LEU A 56 4.83 -4.03 7.70
CA LEU A 56 5.69 -5.22 7.72
C LEU A 56 6.86 -5.15 6.72
N HIS A 57 6.77 -4.27 5.73
CA HIS A 57 7.82 -4.03 4.75
C HIS A 57 8.66 -2.76 5.08
N GLN A 58 8.49 -2.18 6.27
CA GLN A 58 9.14 -0.95 6.71
C GLN A 58 10.02 -1.20 7.94
N GLN A 59 11.17 -0.50 8.03
CA GLN A 59 12.01 -0.53 9.24
C GLN A 59 11.41 0.28 10.40
N THR A 60 10.40 1.12 10.12
CA THR A 60 9.74 2.02 11.06
C THR A 60 8.38 1.45 11.47
N HIS A 61 7.95 1.72 12.71
CA HIS A 61 6.62 1.37 13.26
C HIS A 61 5.45 2.10 12.57
N GLY A 62 5.45 2.25 11.25
CA GLY A 62 4.40 2.85 10.45
C GLY A 62 4.51 2.42 9.00
N PHE A 63 3.57 2.85 8.16
CA PHE A 63 3.65 2.67 6.72
C PHE A 63 4.40 3.81 6.05
N GLY A 64 4.78 3.60 4.79
CA GLY A 64 5.44 4.62 3.99
C GLY A 64 4.64 4.90 2.74
N ILE A 65 4.60 6.18 2.39
CA ILE A 65 3.93 6.67 1.19
C ILE A 65 5.02 6.99 0.18
N TYR A 66 5.00 6.33 -0.97
CA TYR A 66 5.95 6.55 -2.05
C TYR A 66 5.25 7.28 -3.19
N HIS A 67 5.63 8.53 -3.43
CA HIS A 67 5.12 9.30 -4.54
C HIS A 67 5.92 8.99 -5.80
N ILE A 68 5.23 8.64 -6.87
CA ILE A 68 5.82 8.40 -8.18
C ILE A 68 6.03 9.75 -8.85
N ASN A 69 7.29 10.04 -9.16
CA ASN A 69 7.68 11.21 -9.95
C ASN A 69 8.35 10.72 -11.23
N ASN A 70 8.02 11.32 -12.36
CA ASN A 70 8.72 11.05 -13.60
C ASN A 70 9.88 12.04 -13.77
N ILE A 71 11.12 11.53 -13.75
CA ILE A 71 12.33 12.32 -13.99
C ILE A 71 12.98 11.77 -15.27
N ASN A 72 13.00 12.58 -16.33
CA ASN A 72 13.61 12.23 -17.61
C ASN A 72 13.12 10.88 -18.20
N GLY A 73 11.83 10.58 -18.08
CA GLY A 73 11.23 9.33 -18.58
C GLY A 73 11.43 8.12 -17.68
N LYS A 74 11.93 8.30 -16.46
CA LYS A 74 12.14 7.23 -15.47
C LYS A 74 11.34 7.52 -14.20
N ALA A 75 10.70 6.48 -13.67
CA ALA A 75 10.03 6.54 -12.38
C ALA A 75 11.07 6.74 -11.26
N ASN A 76 10.83 7.73 -10.42
CA ASN A 76 11.53 7.95 -9.16
C ASN A 76 10.50 7.92 -8.02
N PHE A 77 10.83 7.26 -6.92
CA PHE A 77 9.92 7.11 -5.80
C PHE A 77 10.41 7.93 -4.62
N ARG A 78 9.68 9.00 -4.29
CA ARG A 78 9.97 9.82 -3.10
C ARG A 78 9.18 9.29 -1.91
N LYS A 79 9.88 8.79 -0.90
CA LYS A 79 9.26 8.38 0.36
C LYS A 79 8.85 9.59 1.18
N THR A 80 7.64 9.55 1.71
CA THR A 80 7.13 10.39 2.79
C THR A 80 6.70 9.47 3.94
N GLU A 81 6.96 9.88 5.18
CA GLU A 81 6.51 9.10 6.34
C GLU A 81 5.02 9.30 6.57
N ALA A 82 4.34 8.23 6.98
CA ALA A 82 2.97 8.33 7.43
C ALA A 82 2.87 9.24 8.67
N LYS A 83 1.75 9.93 8.79
CA LYS A 83 1.49 10.82 9.94
C LYS A 83 1.39 10.05 11.25
N HIS A 84 0.92 8.80 11.19
CA HIS A 84 0.64 7.98 12.37
C HIS A 84 1.53 6.74 12.42
N LYS A 85 1.97 6.42 13.63
CA LYS A 85 2.62 5.16 13.94
C LYS A 85 1.57 4.07 14.15
N PHE A 86 1.96 2.82 14.04
CA PHE A 86 1.18 1.64 14.34
C PHE A 86 1.77 0.97 15.58
N ILE A 87 0.91 0.56 16.49
CA ILE A 87 1.27 -0.30 17.62
C ILE A 87 1.00 -1.74 17.22
N THR A 88 1.97 -2.61 17.47
CA THR A 88 1.83 -4.05 17.34
C THR A 88 1.26 -4.64 18.62
N ASN A 89 0.14 -5.37 18.51
CA ASN A 89 -0.31 -6.24 19.57
C ASN A 89 0.56 -7.51 19.57
N ILE A 90 1.45 -7.63 20.55
CA ILE A 90 2.38 -8.77 20.67
C ILE A 90 1.68 -10.12 20.89
N VAL A 91 0.41 -10.12 21.33
CA VAL A 91 -0.35 -11.34 21.62
C VAL A 91 -1.08 -11.84 20.37
N THR A 92 -1.72 -10.94 19.64
CA THR A 92 -2.49 -11.31 18.43
C THR A 92 -1.68 -11.20 17.14
N GLY A 93 -0.57 -10.48 17.17
CA GLY A 93 0.20 -10.09 15.98
C GLY A 93 -0.50 -9.03 15.12
N ASP A 94 -1.64 -8.47 15.58
CA ASP A 94 -2.38 -7.44 14.86
C ASP A 94 -1.73 -6.06 15.04
N PHE A 95 -1.96 -5.19 14.06
CA PHE A 95 -1.48 -3.82 14.08
C PHE A 95 -2.65 -2.85 14.14
N THR A 96 -2.55 -1.83 14.98
CA THR A 96 -3.55 -0.75 15.06
C THR A 96 -2.86 0.60 15.06
N PRO A 97 -3.43 1.63 14.43
CA PRO A 97 -2.88 2.98 14.51
C PRO A 97 -2.73 3.44 15.97
N ASP A 98 -1.61 4.09 16.28
CA ASP A 98 -1.25 4.69 17.58
C ASP A 98 -1.95 6.04 17.79
N VAL A 99 -3.23 6.11 17.45
CA VAL A 99 -4.08 7.29 17.61
C VAL A 99 -5.49 6.86 18.01
N ARG A 100 -6.15 7.68 18.82
CA ARG A 100 -7.57 7.48 19.12
C ARG A 100 -8.41 7.86 17.89
N PRO A 101 -9.47 7.10 17.55
CA PRO A 101 -10.36 7.41 16.45
C PRO A 101 -10.84 8.88 16.46
N PRO A 102 -11.13 9.46 15.28
CA PRO A 102 -11.24 8.80 13.98
C PRO A 102 -9.90 8.60 13.25
N TYR A 103 -9.78 7.47 12.54
CA TYR A 103 -8.64 7.16 11.67
C TYR A 103 -8.79 7.85 10.32
N ASN A 104 -7.68 8.21 9.67
CA ASN A 104 -7.73 8.57 8.27
C ASN A 104 -8.00 7.33 7.41
N LEU A 105 -8.52 7.54 6.20
CA LEU A 105 -8.84 6.45 5.28
C LEU A 105 -7.60 5.63 4.90
N ASP A 106 -6.46 6.26 4.71
CA ASP A 106 -5.19 5.59 4.41
C ASP A 106 -4.72 4.69 5.57
N ASP A 107 -4.81 5.14 6.82
CA ASP A 107 -4.51 4.31 7.99
C ASP A 107 -5.36 3.02 8.00
N HIS A 108 -6.64 3.15 7.69
CA HIS A 108 -7.56 2.01 7.61
C HIS A 108 -7.21 1.04 6.47
N LEU A 109 -6.93 1.57 5.28
CA LEU A 109 -6.61 0.77 4.10
C LEU A 109 -5.25 0.07 4.22
N VAL A 110 -4.25 0.72 4.82
CA VAL A 110 -2.96 0.11 5.14
C VAL A 110 -3.13 -1.04 6.13
N ASN A 111 -3.92 -0.84 7.19
CA ASN A 111 -4.20 -1.92 8.13
C ASN A 111 -4.91 -3.09 7.42
N TYR A 112 -5.86 -2.79 6.54
CA TYR A 112 -6.56 -3.81 5.78
C TYR A 112 -5.62 -4.68 4.93
N VAL A 113 -4.66 -4.05 4.22
CA VAL A 113 -3.74 -4.80 3.34
C VAL A 113 -2.70 -5.64 4.07
N ASP A 114 -2.40 -5.31 5.33
CA ASP A 114 -1.49 -6.08 6.20
C ASP A 114 -2.23 -7.03 7.16
N ARG A 115 -3.56 -6.98 7.22
CA ARG A 115 -4.35 -7.78 8.17
C ARG A 115 -4.11 -9.27 7.92
N SER A 116 -3.81 -10.00 9.00
CA SER A 116 -3.56 -11.44 8.96
C SER A 116 -4.76 -12.22 8.41
N HIS A 117 -4.49 -13.20 7.56
CA HIS A 117 -5.51 -14.09 7.00
C HIS A 117 -6.21 -14.94 8.08
N LYS A 118 -5.53 -15.21 9.22
CA LYS A 118 -6.10 -15.99 10.32
C LYS A 118 -7.23 -15.26 11.07
N SER A 119 -7.25 -13.92 10.99
CA SER A 119 -8.25 -13.06 11.64
C SER A 119 -9.30 -12.51 10.67
N SER A 120 -9.21 -12.84 9.39
CA SER A 120 -10.25 -12.52 8.40
C SER A 120 -11.24 -13.68 8.26
N LYS A 121 -12.53 -13.34 8.16
CA LYS A 121 -13.54 -14.28 7.65
C LYS A 121 -13.08 -14.79 6.26
N PRO A 122 -13.51 -15.98 5.82
CA PRO A 122 -13.17 -16.48 4.48
C PRO A 122 -13.39 -15.36 3.45
N CYS A 123 -12.41 -15.18 2.56
CA CYS A 123 -12.49 -14.17 1.52
C CYS A 123 -13.81 -14.34 0.76
N MET A 124 -14.41 -13.26 0.26
CA MET A 124 -15.69 -13.35 -0.46
C MET A 124 -15.64 -14.32 -1.66
N ASN A 125 -14.45 -14.59 -2.21
CA ASN A 125 -14.22 -15.54 -3.31
C ASN A 125 -13.62 -16.88 -2.86
N HIS A 126 -13.54 -17.15 -1.56
CA HIS A 126 -13.08 -18.45 -1.04
C HIS A 126 -14.24 -19.45 -1.09
N THR A 127 -14.60 -19.92 -2.28
CA THR A 127 -15.34 -21.18 -2.40
C THR A 127 -14.41 -22.30 -1.95
N SER A 128 -14.73 -22.92 -0.82
CA SER A 128 -14.11 -24.17 -0.37
C SER A 128 -14.21 -25.19 -1.51
N CYS A 129 -13.08 -25.66 -2.02
CA CYS A 129 -13.05 -26.89 -2.81
C CYS A 129 -13.35 -28.08 -1.90
#